data_AF-A0A382HWF0-F1
#
_entry.id   AF-A0A382HWF0-F1
#
_cell.length_a   1.000
_cell.length_b   1.000
_cell.length_c   1.000
_cell.angle_alpha   90.00
_cell.angle_beta   90.00
_cell.angle_gamma   90.00
#
_symmetry.space_group_name_H-M   'P 1'
#
loop_
_entity.id
_entity.type
_entity.pdbx_description
1 polymer ?
#
loop_
_entity_poly.entity_id
_entity_poly.type
_entity_poly.pdbx_seq_one_letter_code
_entity_poly.pdbx_strand_id
1 'polypeptide(L)'
;MAVSAANVKQLRDKTGAGMMDCKRALEESGGDIDKAISYLREQGMLAASKKSSREAKEGLIHTYLHQGSRIGAMVELNCETDFVARNDAFQGLARDIAMQVAAAKPITVNRDQVSTELIEKEKEIYSNQAKNEGKPEHVVDRI
;
A
#
# COMPACT_ATOMS: atom_id res chain seq x y z
N MET A 1 -12.08 19.51 -25.17
CA MET A 1 -12.36 20.78 -24.46
C MET A 1 -11.08 21.21 -23.76
N ALA A 2 -10.70 22.49 -23.80
CA ALA A 2 -9.46 22.94 -23.17
C ALA A 2 -9.63 22.95 -21.64
N VAL A 3 -8.85 22.11 -20.95
CA VAL A 3 -8.79 22.11 -19.48
C VAL A 3 -8.13 23.42 -19.01
N SER A 4 -8.73 24.10 -18.03
CA SER A 4 -8.19 25.36 -17.51
C SER A 4 -6.92 25.14 -16.68
N ALA A 5 -5.96 26.07 -16.78
CA ALA A 5 -4.75 26.04 -15.96
C ALA A 5 -5.05 26.06 -14.45
N ALA A 6 -6.13 26.72 -14.05
CA ALA A 6 -6.60 26.75 -12.66
C ALA A 6 -7.00 25.35 -12.16
N ASN A 7 -7.74 24.57 -12.97
CA ASN A 7 -8.15 23.22 -12.60
C ASN A 7 -6.95 22.27 -12.52
N VAL A 8 -5.98 22.41 -13.44
CA VAL A 8 -4.74 21.63 -13.39
C VAL A 8 -3.96 21.92 -12.11
N LYS A 9 -3.82 23.22 -11.74
CA LYS A 9 -3.18 23.62 -10.49
C LYS A 9 -3.91 23.05 -9.28
N GLN A 10 -5.24 23.17 -9.24
CA GLN A 10 -6.06 22.64 -8.14
C GLN A 10 -5.86 21.13 -7.96
N LEU A 11 -5.90 20.35 -9.05
CA LEU A 11 -5.69 18.90 -8.99
C LEU A 11 -4.28 18.55 -8.52
N ARG A 12 -3.27 19.27 -9.01
CA ARG A 12 -1.88 19.09 -8.59
C ARG A 12 -1.69 19.38 -7.11
N ASP A 13 -2.25 20.48 -6.61
CA ASP A 13 -2.13 20.85 -5.19
C ASP A 13 -2.79 19.80 -4.29
N LYS A 14 -3.88 19.14 -4.74
CA LYS A 14 -4.55 18.06 -4.00
C LYS A 14 -3.81 16.72 -4.02
N THR A 15 -3.10 16.42 -5.11
CA THR A 15 -2.58 15.05 -5.37
C THR A 15 -1.07 14.95 -5.33
N GLY A 16 -0.36 16.07 -5.49
CA GLY A 16 1.10 16.10 -5.67
C GLY A 16 1.58 15.54 -7.03
N ALA A 17 0.68 15.17 -7.94
CA ALA A 17 1.04 14.56 -9.21
C ALA A 17 1.74 15.54 -10.18
N GLY A 18 2.42 14.99 -11.20
CA GLY A 18 3.07 15.77 -12.23
C GLY A 18 2.08 16.67 -12.99
N MET A 19 2.54 17.85 -13.44
CA MET A 19 1.70 18.83 -14.13
C MET A 19 0.99 18.23 -15.36
N MET A 20 1.74 17.46 -16.16
CA MET A 20 1.20 16.81 -17.36
C MET A 20 0.26 15.65 -17.02
N ASP A 21 0.50 14.94 -15.92
CA ASP A 21 -0.39 13.87 -15.46
C ASP A 21 -1.73 14.46 -15.02
N CYS A 22 -1.71 15.57 -14.27
CA CYS A 22 -2.92 16.29 -13.87
C CYS A 22 -3.71 16.80 -15.08
N LYS A 23 -3.01 17.38 -16.08
CA LYS A 23 -3.66 17.86 -17.30
C LYS A 23 -4.33 16.71 -18.06
N ARG A 24 -3.61 15.61 -18.30
CA ARG A 24 -4.15 14.42 -18.98
C ARG A 24 -5.32 13.81 -18.22
N ALA A 25 -5.20 13.65 -16.91
CA ALA A 25 -6.28 13.13 -16.08
C ALA A 25 -7.56 13.97 -16.18
N LEU A 26 -7.42 15.30 -16.24
CA LEU A 26 -8.56 16.20 -16.44
C LEU A 26 -9.13 16.12 -17.86
N GLU A 27 -8.30 15.93 -18.89
CA GLU A 27 -8.76 15.73 -20.27
C GLU A 27 -9.60 14.45 -20.39
N GLU A 28 -9.10 13.34 -19.85
CA GLU A 28 -9.78 12.03 -19.84
C GLU A 28 -11.04 12.03 -18.96
N SER A 29 -11.07 12.88 -17.92
CA SER A 29 -12.20 13.00 -17.00
C SER A 29 -13.20 14.08 -17.39
N GLY A 30 -13.04 14.72 -18.56
CA GLY A 30 -13.94 15.80 -19.01
C GLY A 30 -13.92 17.04 -18.10
N GLY A 31 -12.83 17.26 -17.36
CA GLY A 31 -12.65 18.36 -16.41
C GLY A 31 -13.17 18.11 -14.99
N ASP A 32 -13.74 16.92 -14.72
CA ASP A 32 -14.20 16.52 -13.40
C ASP A 32 -13.01 16.17 -12.48
N ILE A 33 -12.86 16.90 -11.38
CA ILE A 33 -11.74 16.76 -10.45
C ILE A 33 -11.75 15.41 -9.73
N ASP A 34 -12.91 14.92 -9.29
CA ASP A 34 -12.99 13.70 -8.47
C ASP A 34 -12.77 12.46 -9.33
N LYS A 35 -13.27 12.48 -10.57
CA LYS A 35 -12.94 11.48 -11.58
C LYS A 35 -11.46 11.52 -11.94
N ALA A 36 -10.87 12.71 -12.09
CA ALA A 36 -9.44 12.84 -12.38
C ALA A 36 -8.55 12.33 -11.23
N ILE A 37 -8.96 12.50 -9.97
CA ILE A 37 -8.26 11.91 -8.81
C ILE A 37 -8.31 10.37 -8.89
N SER A 38 -9.47 9.81 -9.20
CA SER A 38 -9.63 8.35 -9.33
C SER A 38 -8.77 7.80 -10.48
N TYR A 39 -8.79 8.48 -11.63
CA TYR A 39 -7.93 8.17 -12.77
C TYR A 39 -6.44 8.23 -12.40
N LEU A 40 -5.99 9.29 -11.70
CA LEU A 40 -4.60 9.40 -11.25
C LEU A 40 -4.20 8.28 -10.29
N ARG A 41 -5.11 7.80 -9.43
CA ARG A 41 -4.85 6.66 -8.54
C ARG A 41 -4.64 5.38 -9.34
N GLU A 42 -5.48 5.10 -10.33
CA GLU A 42 -5.33 3.93 -11.21
C GLU A 42 -4.01 3.98 -11.98
N GLN A 43 -3.68 5.12 -12.60
CA GLN A 43 -2.42 5.31 -13.30
C GLN A 43 -1.21 5.21 -12.36
N GLY A 44 -1.35 5.70 -11.12
CA GLY A 44 -0.34 5.57 -10.08
C GLY A 44 -0.01 4.12 -9.74
N MET A 45 -1.01 3.24 -9.67
CA MET A 45 -0.81 1.80 -9.43
C MET A 45 -0.02 1.15 -10.58
N LEU A 46 -0.35 1.48 -11.83
CA LEU A 46 0.38 0.99 -13.00
C LEU A 46 1.83 1.48 -13.00
N ALA A 47 2.05 2.76 -12.67
CA ALA A 47 3.39 3.33 -12.59
C ALA A 47 4.22 2.68 -11.46
N ALA A 48 3.60 2.39 -10.31
CA ALA A 48 4.25 1.68 -9.22
C ALA A 48 4.64 0.26 -9.62
N SER A 49 3.75 -0.48 -10.28
CA SER A 49 4.02 -1.83 -10.79
C SER A 49 5.20 -1.84 -11.78
N LYS A 50 5.29 -0.86 -12.69
CA LYS A 50 6.44 -0.74 -13.61
C LYS A 50 7.77 -0.46 -12.90
N LYS A 51 7.74 0.09 -11.69
CA LYS A 51 8.92 0.42 -10.89
C LYS A 51 9.28 -0.66 -9.88
N SER A 52 8.45 -1.70 -9.69
CA SER A 52 8.63 -2.69 -8.62
C SER A 52 9.90 -3.53 -8.75
N SER A 53 10.45 -3.63 -9.96
CA SER A 53 11.72 -4.34 -10.23
C SER A 53 12.96 -3.45 -10.09
N ARG A 54 12.79 -2.16 -9.85
CA ARG A 54 13.91 -1.22 -9.68
C ARG A 54 14.52 -1.44 -8.30
N GLU A 55 15.83 -1.35 -8.24
CA GLU A 55 16.56 -1.55 -6.99
C GLU A 55 16.43 -0.30 -6.09
N ALA A 56 16.05 -0.51 -4.83
CA ALA A 56 15.91 0.53 -3.82
C ALA A 56 16.81 0.17 -2.62
N LYS A 57 18.04 0.67 -2.63
CA LYS A 57 19.05 0.40 -1.58
C LYS A 57 19.17 1.51 -0.54
N GLU A 58 18.70 2.71 -0.87
CA GLU A 58 18.62 3.81 0.09
C GLU A 58 17.33 3.70 0.90
N GLY A 59 17.17 4.54 1.91
CA GLY A 59 15.96 4.53 2.73
C GLY A 59 16.21 4.98 4.15
N LEU A 60 15.36 4.49 5.05
CA LEU A 60 15.50 4.73 6.47
C LEU A 60 14.95 3.57 7.30
N ILE A 61 15.41 3.51 8.54
CA ILE A 61 14.81 2.69 9.58
C ILE A 61 14.00 3.62 10.49
N HIS A 62 12.72 3.32 10.68
CA HIS A 62 11.87 4.04 11.62
C HIS A 62 11.50 3.13 12.79
N THR A 63 11.53 3.70 13.99
CA THR A 63 11.08 3.03 15.21
C THR A 63 9.88 3.76 15.80
N TYR A 64 8.84 3.00 16.10
CA TYR A 64 7.65 3.49 16.79
C TYR A 64 7.55 2.83 18.15
N LEU A 65 7.42 3.63 19.21
CA LEU A 65 7.15 3.17 20.57
C LEU A 65 5.75 3.62 20.96
N HIS A 66 4.88 2.67 21.27
CA HIS A 66 3.53 2.97 21.74
C HIS A 66 3.57 3.54 23.16
N GLN A 67 2.54 4.29 23.54
CA GLN A 67 2.44 4.89 24.87
C GLN A 67 2.53 3.81 25.97
N GLY A 68 3.28 4.10 27.03
CA GLY A 68 3.59 3.14 28.09
C GLY A 68 4.75 2.17 27.78
N SER A 69 5.39 2.29 26.61
CA SER A 69 6.65 1.59 26.26
C SER A 69 6.59 0.06 26.34
N ARG A 70 5.40 -0.52 26.20
CA ARG A 70 5.19 -1.98 26.21
C ARG A 70 5.21 -2.62 24.82
N ILE A 71 5.01 -1.81 23.79
CA ILE A 71 4.94 -2.25 22.39
C ILE A 71 5.82 -1.31 21.57
N GLY A 72 6.68 -1.89 20.75
CA GLY A 72 7.47 -1.17 19.77
C GLY A 72 7.47 -1.89 18.44
N ALA A 73 7.65 -1.13 17.36
CA ALA A 73 7.84 -1.65 16.02
C ALA A 73 9.04 -0.96 15.38
N MET A 74 9.76 -1.70 14.54
CA MET A 74 10.85 -1.19 13.72
C MET A 74 10.56 -1.58 12.28
N VAL A 75 10.68 -0.62 11.37
CA VAL A 75 10.42 -0.80 9.95
C VAL A 75 11.59 -0.24 9.17
N GLU A 76 12.12 -1.03 8.25
CA GLU A 76 12.98 -0.55 7.17
C GLU A 76 12.10 -0.19 5.98
N LEU A 77 12.19 1.05 5.50
CA LEU A 77 11.51 1.52 4.31
C LEU A 77 12.53 2.04 3.31
N ASN A 78 12.68 1.31 2.19
CA ASN A 78 13.67 1.63 1.17
C ASN A 78 13.10 2.53 0.05
N CYS A 79 14.00 3.31 -0.56
CA CYS A 79 13.78 4.10 -1.76
C CYS A 79 15.03 4.12 -2.64
N GLU A 80 14.93 4.71 -3.83
CA GLU A 80 16.05 4.72 -4.80
C GLU A 80 17.18 5.70 -4.39
N THR A 81 16.84 6.80 -3.70
CA THR A 81 17.81 7.86 -3.36
C THR A 81 17.65 8.38 -1.93
N ASP A 82 18.75 8.85 -1.34
CA ASP A 82 18.77 9.43 0.00
C ASP A 82 17.97 10.75 0.10
N PHE A 83 17.87 11.50 -1.00
CA PHE A 83 17.03 12.70 -1.09
C PHE A 83 15.56 12.39 -0.80
N VAL A 84 15.06 11.25 -1.29
CA VAL A 84 13.68 10.81 -1.00
C VAL A 84 13.55 10.36 0.45
N ALA A 85 14.55 9.63 0.98
CA ALA A 85 14.54 9.18 2.38
C ALA A 85 14.44 10.34 3.38
N ARG A 86 15.03 11.50 3.05
CA ARG A 86 14.98 12.71 3.89
C ARG A 86 13.70 13.54 3.74
N ASN A 87 12.82 13.21 2.80
CA ASN A 87 11.58 13.96 2.59
C ASN A 87 10.58 13.69 3.73
N ASP A 88 9.93 14.75 4.24
CA ASP A 88 8.98 14.65 5.35
C ASP A 88 7.80 13.71 5.08
N ALA A 89 7.32 13.64 3.84
CA ALA A 89 6.23 12.73 3.49
C ALA A 89 6.69 11.26 3.52
N PHE A 90 7.94 10.98 3.12
CA PHE A 90 8.51 9.63 3.20
C PHE A 90 8.75 9.20 4.66
N GLN A 91 9.28 10.11 5.47
CA GLN A 91 9.42 9.90 6.92
C GLN A 91 8.08 9.70 7.62
N GLY A 92 7.05 10.46 7.23
CA GLY A 92 5.67 10.31 7.69
C GLY A 92 5.11 8.93 7.33
N LEU A 93 5.30 8.48 6.09
CA LEU A 93 4.88 7.15 5.66
C LEU A 93 5.51 6.04 6.49
N ALA A 94 6.83 6.10 6.75
CA ALA A 94 7.51 5.10 7.57
C ALA A 94 6.98 5.07 9.02
N ARG A 95 6.64 6.24 9.59
CA ARG A 95 5.98 6.34 10.90
C ARG A 95 4.61 5.67 10.89
N ASP A 96 3.79 5.96 9.90
CA ASP A 96 2.44 5.41 9.79
C ASP A 96 2.47 3.89 9.61
N ILE A 97 3.40 3.38 8.80
CA ILE A 97 3.62 1.93 8.64
C ILE A 97 4.08 1.32 9.97
N ALA A 98 5.04 1.92 10.67
CA ALA A 98 5.51 1.39 11.95
C ALA A 98 4.40 1.35 13.01
N MET A 99 3.54 2.38 13.06
CA MET A 99 2.36 2.41 13.93
C MET A 99 1.37 1.30 13.56
N GLN A 100 1.12 1.08 12.27
CA GLN A 100 0.27 0.00 11.79
C GLN A 100 0.83 -1.39 12.13
N VAL A 101 2.14 -1.59 12.00
CA VAL A 101 2.82 -2.85 12.38
C VAL A 101 2.66 -3.11 13.88
N ALA A 102 2.85 -2.09 14.72
CA ALA A 102 2.67 -2.21 16.17
C ALA A 102 1.22 -2.62 16.54
N ALA A 103 0.23 -2.11 15.81
CA ALA A 103 -1.18 -2.40 16.05
C ALA A 103 -1.63 -3.77 15.50
N ALA A 104 -1.31 -4.05 14.24
CA ALA A 104 -1.80 -5.21 13.51
C ALA A 104 -0.98 -6.49 13.72
N LYS A 105 0.28 -6.36 14.14
CA LYS A 105 1.22 -7.48 14.37
C LYS A 105 1.28 -8.46 13.18
N PRO A 106 1.56 -7.98 11.96
CA PRO A 106 1.65 -8.85 10.79
C PRO A 106 2.77 -9.86 10.98
N ILE A 107 2.56 -11.08 10.48
CA ILE A 107 3.56 -12.16 10.54
C ILE A 107 4.58 -12.08 9.39
N THR A 108 4.22 -11.44 8.28
CA THR A 108 5.06 -11.29 7.08
C THR A 108 4.80 -9.95 6.40
N VAL A 109 5.73 -9.51 5.55
CA VAL A 109 5.61 -8.24 4.81
C VAL A 109 4.72 -8.39 3.58
N ASN A 110 4.76 -9.57 2.95
CA ASN A 110 3.90 -9.91 1.82
C ASN A 110 3.36 -11.35 1.95
N ARG A 111 2.41 -11.68 1.09
CA ARG A 111 1.71 -12.98 1.09
C ARG A 111 2.65 -14.15 0.78
N ASP A 112 3.62 -13.93 -0.11
CA ASP A 112 4.51 -14.99 -0.61
C ASP A 112 5.55 -15.43 0.44
N GLN A 113 5.74 -14.61 1.48
CA GLN A 113 6.60 -14.94 2.62
C GLN A 113 5.94 -15.85 3.67
N VAL A 114 4.64 -16.12 3.56
CA VAL A 114 3.96 -17.02 4.49
C VAL A 114 4.43 -18.46 4.23
N SER A 115 4.91 -19.15 5.27
CA SER A 115 5.46 -20.51 5.09
C SER A 115 4.39 -21.47 4.59
N THR A 116 4.77 -22.35 3.66
CA THR A 116 3.89 -23.40 3.15
C THR A 116 3.40 -24.32 4.26
N GLU A 117 4.26 -24.61 5.23
CA GLU A 117 3.90 -25.38 6.43
C GLU A 117 2.78 -24.72 7.24
N LEU A 118 2.83 -23.39 7.44
CA LEU A 118 1.77 -22.67 8.13
C LEU A 118 0.48 -22.69 7.31
N ILE A 119 0.56 -22.49 6.00
CA ILE A 119 -0.60 -22.53 5.11
C ILE A 119 -1.30 -23.89 5.17
N GLU A 120 -0.55 -24.98 5.02
CA GLU A 120 -1.13 -26.33 5.03
C GLU A 120 -1.68 -26.70 6.40
N LYS A 121 -0.98 -26.33 7.48
CA LYS A 121 -1.48 -26.51 8.84
C LYS A 121 -2.79 -25.77 9.08
N GLU A 122 -2.87 -24.49 8.70
CA GLU A 122 -4.10 -23.71 8.88
C GLU A 122 -5.23 -24.25 8.00
N LYS A 123 -4.97 -24.64 6.74
CA LYS A 123 -5.96 -25.30 5.88
C LYS A 123 -6.52 -26.58 6.50
N GLU A 124 -5.66 -27.41 7.09
CA GLU A 124 -6.08 -28.64 7.77
C GLU A 124 -6.99 -28.33 8.97
N ILE A 125 -6.63 -27.33 9.78
CA ILE A 125 -7.44 -26.89 10.92
C ILE A 125 -8.83 -26.45 10.46
N TYR A 126 -8.92 -25.56 9.46
CA TYR A 126 -10.21 -25.07 8.94
C TYR A 126 -11.04 -26.19 8.28
N SER A 127 -10.38 -27.12 7.57
CA SER A 127 -11.06 -28.27 6.96
C SER A 127 -11.67 -29.20 8.00
N ASN A 128 -10.94 -29.50 9.07
CA ASN A 128 -11.41 -30.34 10.16
C ASN A 128 -12.54 -29.65 10.94
N GLN A 129 -12.44 -28.34 11.16
CA GLN A 129 -13.52 -27.57 11.78
C GLN A 129 -14.81 -27.64 10.94
N ALA A 130 -14.72 -27.43 9.62
CA ALA A 130 -15.88 -27.47 8.73
C ALA A 130 -16.54 -28.86 8.69
N LYS A 131 -15.73 -29.93 8.69
CA LYS A 131 -16.22 -31.32 8.80
C LYS A 131 -16.93 -31.57 10.13
N ASN A 132 -16.39 -31.08 11.24
CA ASN A 132 -17.00 -31.21 12.57
C ASN A 132 -18.31 -30.42 12.69
N GLU A 133 -18.46 -29.32 11.95
CA GLU A 133 -19.71 -28.55 11.84
C GLU A 133 -20.74 -29.20 10.89
N GLY A 134 -20.43 -30.36 10.30
CA GLY A 134 -21.34 -31.10 9.42
C GLY A 134 -21.48 -30.51 8.01
N LYS A 135 -20.54 -29.65 7.58
CA LYS A 135 -20.58 -29.06 6.24
C LYS A 135 -20.20 -30.11 5.17
N PRO A 136 -20.88 -30.14 4.01
CA PRO A 136 -20.53 -31.05 2.91
C PRO A 136 -19.11 -30.82 2.37
N GLU A 137 -18.40 -31.89 1.99
CA GLU A 137 -16.98 -31.80 1.53
C GLU A 137 -16.76 -30.81 0.37
N HIS A 138 -17.67 -30.74 -0.60
CA HIS A 138 -17.57 -29.80 -1.73
C HIS A 138 -17.67 -28.30 -1.35
N VAL A 139 -18.04 -28.01 -0.09
CA VAL A 139 -18.03 -26.67 0.49
C VAL A 139 -16.73 -26.43 1.25
N VAL A 140 -16.14 -27.47 1.84
CA VAL A 140 -14.92 -27.39 2.67
C VAL A 140 -13.73 -26.87 1.86
N ASP A 141 -13.56 -27.32 0.62
CA ASP A 141 -12.44 -26.90 -0.24
C ASP A 141 -12.57 -25.46 -0.79
N ARG A 142 -13.71 -24.79 -0.56
CA ARG A 142 -14.01 -23.43 -1.06
C ARG A 142 -14.12 -22.38 0.06
N ILE A 143 -13.88 -22.78 1.30
CA ILE A 143 -13.80 -21.89 2.48
C ILE A 143 -12.36 -21.42 2.65
#